data_AF-A0A1M5DJD3-F1
#
_entry.id   AF-A0A1M5DJD3-F1
#
_cell.length_a   1.000
_cell.length_b   1.000
_cell.length_c   1.000
_cell.angle_alpha   90.00
_cell.angle_beta   90.00
_cell.angle_gamma   90.00
#
_symmetry.space_group_name_H-M   'P 1'
#
loop_
_entity.id
_entity.type
_entity.pdbx_description
1 polymer ?
#
loop_
_entity_poly.entity_id
_entity_poly.type
_entity_poly.pdbx_seq_one_letter_code
_entity_poly.pdbx_strand_id
1 'polypeptide(L)'
;DSDANTVTVPLASVADGNTTNTGLSVDATNLILTDSDANTVTVPLASVADGNTTNTGLSVDATNLILTDSDTNTVTIPLASVADGNTTNTSLTVDATNLILTDSDANTVTVPLASIADGNTTYSAGDGINISGANVISFDTSSLGAGSIPGTIVNPNFGNQNITTSGNLNITGTGTVTVQGTTVHPDYVFQKYFLGNSVLKESYDFKTLAQIEAFVKKYHHLPGIQSSAEIKAQGFWDLGQASKLNLEKIEELFLHTIEQEKKIDQLKYENQSLSAELQSLRKDMEEIKALLKNKD
;
A
#
# COMPACT_ATOMS: atom_id res chain seq x y z
N ASP A 1 14.52 48.93 -7.59
CA ASP A 1 13.69 50.13 -7.62
C ASP A 1 12.40 49.80 -6.93
N SER A 2 12.05 50.60 -5.93
CA SER A 2 10.90 50.42 -5.04
C SER A 2 9.68 51.07 -5.67
N ASP A 3 9.08 50.40 -6.65
CA ASP A 3 7.86 50.90 -7.28
C ASP A 3 6.64 50.24 -6.64
N ALA A 4 6.20 50.82 -5.52
CA ALA A 4 4.89 50.59 -4.94
C ALA A 4 3.83 51.10 -5.93
N ASN A 5 3.42 50.24 -6.86
CA ASN A 5 2.53 50.62 -7.95
C ASN A 5 1.09 50.75 -7.42
N THR A 6 0.73 51.97 -7.02
CA THR A 6 -0.60 52.31 -6.51
C THR A 6 -1.53 52.60 -7.69
N VAL A 7 -2.44 51.69 -8.01
CA VAL A 7 -3.48 51.94 -9.02
C VAL A 7 -4.61 52.74 -8.37
N THR A 8 -4.68 54.04 -8.68
CA THR A 8 -5.75 54.94 -8.22
C THR A 8 -6.73 55.20 -9.37
N VAL A 9 -8.02 54.92 -9.19
CA VAL A 9 -9.06 55.28 -10.17
C VAL A 9 -9.97 56.34 -9.54
N PRO A 10 -9.98 57.60 -10.01
CA PRO A 10 -10.88 58.62 -9.50
C PRO A 10 -12.23 58.53 -10.23
N LEU A 11 -13.32 58.28 -9.50
CA LEU A 11 -14.67 58.34 -10.05
C LEU A 11 -15.48 59.47 -9.39
N ALA A 12 -15.16 60.70 -9.76
CA ALA A 12 -16.07 61.82 -9.55
C ALA A 12 -17.21 61.74 -10.58
N SER A 13 -18.22 60.89 -10.36
CA SER A 13 -19.55 61.04 -10.97
C SER A 13 -20.59 60.00 -10.48
N VAL A 14 -20.91 59.93 -9.19
CA VAL A 14 -22.26 59.55 -8.76
C VAL A 14 -22.56 60.26 -7.44
N ALA A 15 -23.10 61.47 -7.51
CA ALA A 15 -23.81 62.08 -6.40
C ALA A 15 -25.28 62.13 -6.82
N ASP A 16 -26.04 61.11 -6.45
CA ASP A 16 -27.49 61.15 -6.41
C ASP A 16 -27.97 60.19 -5.31
N GLY A 17 -28.82 60.68 -4.41
CA GLY A 17 -29.64 59.86 -3.49
C GLY A 17 -28.96 59.17 -2.30
N ASN A 18 -29.52 59.39 -1.12
CA ASN A 18 -29.17 58.84 0.20
C ASN A 18 -29.51 57.33 0.31
N THR A 19 -28.54 56.41 0.25
CA THR A 19 -28.71 54.94 0.34
C THR A 19 -27.80 54.28 1.40
N THR A 20 -28.28 53.25 2.10
CA THR A 20 -27.51 52.50 3.12
C THR A 20 -27.03 51.17 2.58
N ASN A 21 -25.82 50.72 2.90
CA ASN A 21 -25.36 49.38 2.52
C ASN A 21 -26.26 48.28 3.09
N THR A 22 -26.82 47.43 2.22
CA THR A 22 -27.71 46.32 2.62
C THR A 22 -27.14 44.94 2.33
N GLY A 23 -26.08 44.83 1.53
CA GLY A 23 -25.50 43.54 1.17
C GLY A 23 -24.01 43.58 0.89
N LEU A 24 -23.31 42.53 1.33
CA LEU A 24 -21.94 42.21 0.96
C LEU A 24 -21.93 40.77 0.44
N SER A 25 -21.58 40.56 -0.83
CA SER A 25 -21.54 39.26 -1.47
C SER A 25 -20.31 39.09 -2.34
N VAL A 26 -20.00 37.86 -2.73
CA VAL A 26 -18.85 37.52 -3.57
C VAL A 26 -19.36 36.69 -4.75
N ASP A 27 -18.99 37.05 -5.97
CA ASP A 27 -19.13 36.20 -7.15
C ASP A 27 -17.78 35.49 -7.46
N ALA A 28 -17.74 34.68 -8.52
CA ALA A 28 -16.54 33.92 -8.88
C ALA A 28 -15.28 34.78 -9.14
N THR A 29 -15.45 36.09 -9.33
CA THR A 29 -14.41 37.02 -9.77
C THR A 29 -14.41 38.37 -9.04
N ASN A 30 -15.45 38.74 -8.29
CA ASN A 30 -15.60 40.07 -7.67
C ASN A 30 -16.20 40.02 -6.26
N LEU A 31 -15.77 40.95 -5.41
CA LEU A 31 -16.46 41.33 -4.18
C LEU A 31 -17.49 42.41 -4.55
N ILE A 32 -18.73 42.23 -4.11
CA ILE A 32 -19.87 43.09 -4.47
C ILE A 32 -20.46 43.68 -3.19
N LEU A 33 -20.49 45.01 -3.11
CA LEU A 33 -21.25 45.76 -2.12
C LEU A 33 -22.55 46.24 -2.77
N THR A 34 -23.68 46.06 -2.09
CA THR A 34 -25.02 46.47 -2.55
C THR A 34 -25.65 47.46 -1.57
N ASP A 35 -26.19 48.55 -2.08
CA ASP A 35 -26.90 49.56 -1.29
C ASP A 35 -28.42 49.27 -1.16
N SER A 36 -29.15 50.10 -0.42
CA SER A 36 -30.59 49.96 -0.14
C SER A 36 -31.47 50.17 -1.37
N ASP A 37 -30.92 50.76 -2.42
CA ASP A 37 -31.59 51.00 -3.69
C ASP A 37 -31.18 49.96 -4.75
N ALA A 38 -30.46 48.91 -4.31
CA ALA A 38 -29.94 47.80 -5.10
C ALA A 38 -28.84 48.19 -6.12
N ASN A 39 -28.18 49.34 -5.95
CA ASN A 39 -26.97 49.67 -6.69
C ASN A 39 -25.79 48.84 -6.17
N THR A 40 -24.86 48.49 -7.05
CA THR A 40 -23.71 47.65 -6.71
C THR A 40 -22.37 48.30 -7.02
N VAL A 41 -21.44 48.22 -6.08
CA VAL A 41 -20.01 48.50 -6.28
C VAL A 41 -19.28 47.16 -6.34
N THR A 42 -18.53 46.91 -7.41
CA THR A 42 -17.78 45.65 -7.61
C THR A 42 -16.28 45.87 -7.61
N VAL A 43 -15.54 44.96 -6.97
CA VAL A 43 -14.07 44.95 -6.94
C VAL A 43 -13.55 43.61 -7.46
N PRO A 44 -12.75 43.57 -8.53
CA PRO A 44 -12.17 42.33 -9.05
C PRO A 44 -11.22 41.66 -8.04
N LEU A 45 -11.51 40.40 -7.68
CA LEU A 45 -10.64 39.56 -6.84
C LEU A 45 -9.26 39.34 -7.45
N ALA A 46 -9.12 39.44 -8.79
CA ALA A 46 -7.83 39.33 -9.47
C ALA A 46 -6.86 40.48 -9.13
N SER A 47 -7.38 41.64 -8.69
CA SER A 47 -6.53 42.74 -8.19
C SER A 47 -6.02 42.51 -6.75
N VAL A 48 -6.55 41.47 -6.08
CA VAL A 48 -6.24 41.05 -4.71
C VAL A 48 -5.33 39.81 -4.70
N ALA A 49 -5.15 39.17 -5.85
CA ALA A 49 -4.33 37.98 -6.01
C ALA A 49 -3.24 38.22 -7.08
N ASP A 50 -2.11 38.78 -6.68
CA ASP A 50 -0.85 38.35 -7.31
C ASP A 50 -0.72 36.87 -6.95
N GLY A 51 -0.71 35.98 -7.94
CA GLY A 51 -0.73 34.52 -7.76
C GLY A 51 0.45 33.92 -7.01
N ASN A 52 1.22 34.72 -6.26
CA ASN A 52 2.39 34.32 -5.50
C ASN A 52 2.40 34.83 -4.03
N THR A 53 1.39 35.58 -3.56
CA THR A 53 1.29 36.03 -2.16
C THR A 53 -0.04 35.58 -1.53
N THR A 54 -0.06 35.40 -0.21
CA THR A 54 -1.29 35.05 0.54
C THR A 54 -1.76 36.26 1.33
N ASN A 55 -3.06 36.55 1.35
CA ASN A 55 -3.59 37.65 2.16
C ASN A 55 -3.32 37.38 3.65
N THR A 56 -2.63 38.30 4.34
CA THR A 56 -2.26 38.16 5.76
C THR A 56 -3.02 39.10 6.69
N GLY A 57 -3.68 40.13 6.15
CA GLY A 57 -4.42 41.10 6.95
C GLY A 57 -5.61 41.70 6.22
N LEU A 58 -6.68 41.97 6.97
CA LEU A 58 -7.85 42.72 6.56
C LEU A 58 -8.11 43.76 7.65
N SER A 59 -8.01 45.04 7.34
CA SER A 59 -8.17 46.13 8.31
C SER A 59 -8.95 47.30 7.71
N VAL A 60 -9.56 48.13 8.53
CA VAL A 60 -10.33 49.29 8.08
C VAL A 60 -9.71 50.54 8.70
N ASP A 61 -9.49 51.57 7.87
CA ASP A 61 -9.24 52.94 8.33
C ASP A 61 -10.53 53.78 8.23
N ALA A 62 -10.49 55.04 8.67
CA ALA A 62 -11.66 55.93 8.68
C ALA A 62 -12.36 56.11 7.31
N THR A 63 -11.68 55.75 6.22
CA THR A 63 -12.07 56.02 4.84
C THR A 63 -11.82 54.86 3.87
N ASN A 64 -11.15 53.77 4.26
CA ASN A 64 -10.78 52.66 3.37
C ASN A 64 -10.76 51.30 4.06
N LEU A 65 -11.16 50.26 3.33
CA LEU A 65 -10.90 48.87 3.67
C LEU A 65 -9.56 48.49 3.04
N ILE A 66 -8.64 48.00 3.86
CA ILE A 66 -7.26 47.71 3.50
C ILE A 66 -7.03 46.20 3.59
N LEU A 67 -6.69 45.57 2.47
CA LEU A 67 -6.18 44.21 2.41
C LEU A 67 -4.67 44.26 2.38
N THR A 68 -4.01 43.45 3.20
CA THR A 68 -2.55 43.33 3.28
C THR A 68 -2.13 41.91 2.88
N ASP A 69 -1.17 41.79 1.97
CA ASP A 69 -0.62 40.49 1.54
C ASP A 69 0.55 40.02 2.43
N SER A 70 1.07 38.82 2.16
CA SER A 70 2.19 38.21 2.90
C SER A 70 3.52 38.95 2.77
N ASP A 71 3.61 39.84 1.78
CA ASP A 71 4.77 40.66 1.51
C ASP A 71 4.55 42.11 1.98
N THR A 72 3.49 42.35 2.76
CA THR A 72 3.08 43.63 3.35
C THR A 72 2.57 44.69 2.37
N ASN A 73 2.30 44.32 1.12
CA ASN A 73 1.66 45.20 0.16
C ASN A 73 0.18 45.38 0.52
N THR A 74 -0.38 46.55 0.20
CA THR A 74 -1.76 46.88 0.54
C THR A 74 -2.60 47.22 -0.67
N VAL A 75 -3.80 46.63 -0.75
CA VAL A 75 -4.88 47.05 -1.65
C VAL A 75 -5.93 47.79 -0.81
N THR A 76 -6.22 49.04 -1.16
CA THR A 76 -7.17 49.88 -0.43
C THR A 76 -8.44 50.09 -1.23
N ILE A 77 -9.58 49.94 -0.57
CA ILE A 77 -10.93 50.12 -1.12
C ILE A 77 -11.54 51.32 -0.39
N PRO A 78 -11.73 52.47 -1.05
CA PRO A 78 -12.35 53.63 -0.41
C PRO A 78 -13.78 53.32 0.07
N LEU A 79 -14.02 53.43 1.37
CA LEU A 79 -15.34 53.43 2.03
C LEU A 79 -16.17 54.66 1.65
N ALA A 80 -15.59 55.67 0.99
CA ALA A 80 -16.33 56.86 0.55
C ALA A 80 -17.41 56.54 -0.51
N SER A 81 -17.36 55.38 -1.18
CA SER A 81 -18.46 54.88 -2.03
C SER A 81 -19.61 54.22 -1.24
N VAL A 82 -19.51 54.22 0.09
CA VAL A 82 -20.47 53.68 1.06
C VAL A 82 -20.94 54.77 2.05
N ALA A 83 -20.31 55.94 2.03
CA ALA A 83 -20.58 57.02 2.97
C ALA A 83 -21.76 57.87 2.50
N ASP A 84 -22.96 57.43 2.87
CA ASP A 84 -24.12 58.30 3.00
C ASP A 84 -24.42 58.54 4.49
N GLY A 85 -24.19 59.79 4.91
CA GLY A 85 -25.09 60.61 5.73
C GLY A 85 -25.53 60.19 7.14
N ASN A 86 -25.70 58.92 7.48
CA ASN A 86 -26.28 58.53 8.77
C ASN A 86 -25.46 57.48 9.55
N THR A 87 -24.77 56.54 8.90
CA THR A 87 -23.85 55.61 9.59
C THR A 87 -22.68 55.21 8.69
N THR A 88 -21.45 55.56 9.08
CA THR A 88 -20.20 55.05 8.49
C THR A 88 -19.87 53.66 9.04
N ASN A 89 -19.34 52.75 8.21
CA ASN A 89 -18.75 51.49 8.68
C ASN A 89 -17.59 51.80 9.65
N THR A 90 -17.60 51.21 10.84
CA THR A 90 -16.59 51.46 11.88
C THR A 90 -15.57 50.35 12.01
N SER A 91 -15.93 49.10 11.67
CA SER A 91 -14.98 47.99 11.74
C SER A 91 -15.34 46.85 10.80
N LEU A 92 -14.33 46.18 10.24
CA LEU A 92 -14.46 44.86 9.64
C LEU A 92 -13.55 43.91 10.42
N THR A 93 -14.14 42.91 11.08
CA THR A 93 -13.43 41.98 11.96
C THR A 93 -13.74 40.55 11.58
N VAL A 94 -12.90 39.60 11.99
CA VAL A 94 -13.13 38.17 11.79
C VAL A 94 -13.24 37.53 13.17
N ASP A 95 -14.31 36.77 13.41
CA ASP A 95 -14.39 35.84 14.54
C ASP A 95 -14.03 34.41 14.09
N ALA A 96 -14.17 33.43 14.99
CA ALA A 96 -13.82 32.04 14.67
C ALA A 96 -14.61 31.43 13.48
N THR A 97 -15.72 32.06 13.07
CA THR A 97 -16.72 31.51 12.15
C THR A 97 -17.21 32.49 11.08
N ASN A 98 -17.12 33.81 11.30
CA ASN A 98 -17.70 34.84 10.44
C ASN A 98 -16.75 36.02 10.22
N LEU A 99 -16.88 36.63 9.04
CA LEU A 99 -16.44 37.99 8.76
C LEU A 99 -17.58 38.94 9.16
N ILE A 100 -17.31 39.94 10.00
CA ILE A 100 -18.28 40.81 10.65
C ILE A 100 -17.98 42.27 10.28
N LEU A 101 -18.90 42.93 9.60
CA LEU A 101 -18.89 44.38 9.34
C LEU A 101 -19.79 45.08 10.35
N THR A 102 -19.25 46.08 11.05
CA THR A 102 -19.98 46.88 12.05
C THR A 102 -20.12 48.32 11.58
N ASP A 103 -21.31 48.91 11.72
CA ASP A 103 -21.56 50.33 11.44
C ASP A 103 -21.31 51.25 12.67
N SER A 104 -21.55 52.55 12.54
CA SER A 104 -21.33 53.54 13.61
C SER A 104 -22.43 53.56 14.67
N ASP A 105 -23.55 52.89 14.40
CA ASP A 105 -24.62 52.64 15.35
C ASP A 105 -24.47 51.26 16.04
N ALA A 106 -23.34 50.59 15.80
CA ALA A 106 -22.98 49.26 16.31
C ALA A 106 -23.83 48.09 15.78
N ASN A 107 -24.53 48.26 14.65
CA ASN A 107 -25.18 47.14 13.96
C ASN A 107 -24.13 46.34 13.18
N THR A 108 -24.36 45.03 13.06
CA THR A 108 -23.42 44.11 12.41
C THR A 108 -24.05 43.35 11.24
N VAL A 109 -23.29 43.21 10.15
CA VAL A 109 -23.58 42.29 9.02
C VAL A 109 -22.49 41.22 8.97
N THR A 110 -22.87 39.95 8.84
CA THR A 110 -21.93 38.82 8.93
C THR A 110 -21.95 37.92 7.70
N VAL A 111 -20.78 37.44 7.27
CA VAL A 111 -20.61 36.41 6.23
C VAL A 111 -19.88 35.20 6.84
N PRO A 112 -20.44 33.97 6.80
CA PRO A 112 -19.75 32.79 7.32
C PRO A 112 -18.47 32.48 6.52
N LEU A 113 -17.37 32.16 7.22
CA LEU A 113 -16.10 31.79 6.58
C LEU A 113 -16.22 30.47 5.78
N ALA A 114 -17.12 29.57 6.18
CA ALA A 114 -17.37 28.31 5.48
C ALA A 114 -17.95 28.50 4.07
N SER A 115 -18.57 29.65 3.79
CA SER A 115 -19.06 30.02 2.44
C SER A 115 -17.95 30.55 1.52
N ILE A 116 -16.77 30.86 2.08
CA ILE A 116 -15.62 31.44 1.35
C ILE A 116 -14.57 30.36 1.05
N ALA A 117 -14.53 29.28 1.85
CA ALA A 117 -13.73 28.11 1.54
C ALA A 117 -14.36 27.37 0.35
N ASP A 118 -13.66 27.36 -0.79
CA ASP A 118 -13.95 26.38 -1.83
C ASP A 118 -13.85 24.99 -1.19
N GLY A 119 -14.81 24.11 -1.46
CA GLY A 119 -14.92 22.79 -0.83
C GLY A 119 -13.78 21.82 -1.15
N ASN A 120 -12.61 22.32 -1.55
CA ASN A 120 -11.42 21.55 -1.86
C ASN A 120 -10.31 21.88 -0.85
N THR A 121 -10.44 21.37 0.38
CA THR A 121 -9.35 21.34 1.34
C THR A 121 -8.18 20.55 0.76
N THR A 122 -7.25 21.24 0.13
CA THR A 122 -6.00 20.66 -0.37
C THR A 122 -5.06 20.53 0.82
N TYR A 123 -4.96 19.33 1.39
CA TYR A 123 -3.97 19.04 2.42
C TYR A 123 -2.59 18.90 1.75
N SER A 124 -1.84 20.00 1.67
CA SER A 124 -0.42 19.94 1.31
C SER A 124 0.33 19.20 2.42
N ALA A 125 0.92 18.06 2.06
CA ALA A 125 1.60 17.16 2.98
C ALA A 125 2.79 17.86 3.67
N GLY A 126 2.62 18.19 4.96
CA GLY A 126 3.71 18.29 5.92
C GLY A 126 3.83 16.98 6.70
N ASP A 127 3.09 16.86 7.80
CA ASP A 127 3.26 15.77 8.78
C ASP A 127 2.43 14.50 8.51
N GLY A 128 1.85 14.38 7.31
CA GLY A 128 0.98 13.27 6.93
C GLY A 128 -0.47 13.41 7.46
N ILE A 129 -1.39 12.65 6.86
CA ILE A 129 -2.79 12.60 7.28
C ILE A 129 -2.94 11.44 8.29
N ASN A 130 -3.16 11.74 9.57
CA ASN A 130 -3.51 10.73 10.57
C ASN A 130 -5.01 10.49 10.56
N ILE A 131 -5.43 9.35 10.00
CA ILE A 131 -6.83 8.92 9.99
C ILE A 131 -6.98 7.82 11.04
N SER A 132 -7.69 8.14 12.13
CA SER A 132 -8.04 7.17 13.19
C SER A 132 -9.52 6.75 13.08
N GLY A 133 -9.86 5.53 13.51
CA GLY A 133 -11.23 4.98 13.47
C GLY A 133 -11.59 4.21 12.18
N ALA A 134 -12.89 3.98 11.94
CA ALA A 134 -13.40 3.20 10.81
C ALA A 134 -13.59 4.05 9.53
N ASN A 135 -12.57 4.81 9.16
CA ASN A 135 -12.63 5.70 7.99
C ASN A 135 -12.14 4.96 6.74
N VAL A 136 -12.88 5.08 5.63
CA VAL A 136 -12.50 4.52 4.33
C VAL A 136 -11.70 5.58 3.56
N ILE A 137 -10.44 5.29 3.25
CA ILE A 137 -9.67 6.10 2.29
C ILE A 137 -10.06 5.61 0.89
N SER A 138 -10.91 6.36 0.21
CA SER A 138 -11.23 6.11 -1.20
C SER A 138 -10.29 6.93 -2.07
N PHE A 139 -9.45 6.26 -2.86
CA PHE A 139 -8.69 6.91 -3.90
C PHE A 139 -9.55 6.97 -5.17
N ASP A 140 -9.67 8.14 -5.80
CA ASP A 140 -10.27 8.23 -7.13
C ASP A 140 -9.34 7.55 -8.15
N THR A 141 -9.67 6.29 -8.46
CA THR A 141 -8.89 5.45 -9.37
C THR A 141 -8.93 5.93 -10.81
N SER A 142 -9.79 6.89 -11.17
CA SER A 142 -9.83 7.46 -12.53
C SER A 142 -8.57 8.28 -12.86
N SER A 143 -7.91 8.84 -11.84
CA SER A 143 -6.64 9.57 -11.94
C SER A 143 -5.40 8.66 -11.84
N LEU A 144 -5.57 7.43 -11.35
CA LEU A 144 -4.51 6.45 -11.18
C LEU A 144 -4.49 5.50 -12.38
N GLY A 145 -3.70 5.85 -13.40
CA GLY A 145 -3.53 5.04 -14.60
C GLY A 145 -3.33 3.55 -14.27
N ALA A 146 -4.15 2.69 -14.88
CA ALA A 146 -4.13 1.23 -14.72
C ALA A 146 -4.37 0.70 -13.27
N GLY A 147 -5.17 1.39 -12.47
CA GLY A 147 -5.80 0.80 -11.27
C GLY A 147 -4.84 0.32 -10.18
N SER A 148 -3.62 0.85 -10.16
CA SER A 148 -2.57 0.43 -9.23
C SER A 148 -2.13 1.62 -8.39
N ILE A 149 -2.02 1.44 -7.07
CA ILE A 149 -1.31 2.37 -6.19
C ILE A 149 0.17 2.03 -6.29
N PRO A 150 1.05 2.92 -6.79
CA PRO A 150 2.47 2.63 -6.85
C PRO A 150 3.03 2.34 -5.45
N GLY A 151 3.71 1.20 -5.29
CA GLY A 151 4.35 0.83 -4.01
C GLY A 151 5.48 1.77 -3.56
N THR A 152 5.89 2.70 -4.43
CA THR A 152 6.80 3.82 -4.08
C THR A 152 6.10 4.95 -3.32
N ILE A 153 4.78 5.04 -3.41
CA ILE A 153 3.94 6.04 -2.73
C ILE A 153 3.35 5.47 -1.44
N VAL A 154 3.08 4.16 -1.40
CA VAL A 154 2.59 3.45 -0.22
C VAL A 154 3.49 2.26 0.06
N ASN A 155 4.17 2.27 1.20
CA ASN A 155 4.83 1.09 1.77
C ASN A 155 3.89 0.46 2.82
N PRO A 156 2.98 -0.44 2.42
CA PRO A 156 1.96 -0.93 3.33
C PRO A 156 2.58 -1.79 4.44
N ASN A 157 2.33 -1.41 5.69
CA ASN A 157 2.53 -2.31 6.83
C ASN A 157 1.17 -2.90 7.23
N PHE A 158 0.95 -4.16 6.90
CA PHE A 158 -0.30 -4.85 7.19
C PHE A 158 -0.39 -5.40 8.63
N GLY A 159 0.67 -5.30 9.43
CA GLY A 159 0.71 -5.86 10.78
C GLY A 159 0.35 -7.35 10.79
N ASN A 160 -0.64 -7.72 11.61
CA ASN A 160 -1.12 -9.10 11.74
C ASN A 160 -2.33 -9.43 10.84
N GLN A 161 -2.61 -8.61 9.82
CA GLN A 161 -3.77 -8.82 8.95
C GLN A 161 -3.47 -9.79 7.81
N ASN A 162 -4.51 -10.54 7.40
CA ASN A 162 -4.44 -11.39 6.22
C ASN A 162 -4.49 -10.55 4.94
N ILE A 163 -3.61 -10.84 4.00
CA ILE A 163 -3.66 -10.29 2.64
C ILE A 163 -4.41 -11.29 1.76
N THR A 164 -5.54 -10.87 1.18
CA THR A 164 -6.33 -11.69 0.25
C THR A 164 -6.40 -11.00 -1.12
N THR A 165 -6.04 -11.72 -2.18
CA THR A 165 -6.10 -11.21 -3.57
C THR A 165 -7.07 -12.06 -4.39
N SER A 166 -7.90 -11.42 -5.23
CA SER A 166 -8.74 -12.11 -6.22
C SER A 166 -7.98 -12.44 -7.51
N GLY A 167 -6.87 -11.76 -7.75
CA GLY A 167 -5.96 -12.00 -8.87
C GLY A 167 -4.65 -12.66 -8.44
N ASN A 168 -3.70 -12.70 -9.38
CA ASN A 168 -2.38 -13.28 -9.18
C ASN A 168 -1.48 -12.36 -8.33
N LEU A 169 -0.60 -12.97 -7.52
CA LEU A 169 0.52 -12.29 -6.89
C LEU A 169 1.77 -12.40 -7.78
N ASN A 170 2.25 -11.27 -8.30
CA ASN A 170 3.47 -11.22 -9.11
C ASN A 170 4.58 -10.46 -8.37
N ILE A 171 5.76 -11.06 -8.27
CA ILE A 171 6.94 -10.48 -7.62
C ILE A 171 8.03 -10.36 -8.68
N THR A 172 8.36 -9.13 -9.04
CA THR A 172 9.32 -8.83 -10.13
C THR A 172 10.63 -8.28 -9.59
N GLY A 173 11.67 -8.25 -10.44
CA GLY A 173 13.00 -7.79 -10.05
C GLY A 173 13.68 -8.73 -9.07
N THR A 174 14.17 -8.20 -7.95
CA THR A 174 14.85 -8.94 -6.89
C THR A 174 13.96 -9.26 -5.68
N GLY A 175 12.64 -9.14 -5.84
CA GLY A 175 11.69 -9.41 -4.76
C GLY A 175 11.74 -10.87 -4.32
N THR A 176 11.57 -11.10 -3.01
CA THR A 176 11.58 -12.44 -2.40
C THR A 176 10.34 -12.62 -1.53
N VAL A 177 9.87 -13.87 -1.39
CA VAL A 177 8.88 -14.27 -0.38
C VAL A 177 9.64 -14.95 0.73
N THR A 178 9.63 -14.36 1.92
CA THR A 178 10.24 -14.96 3.11
C THR A 178 9.15 -15.27 4.12
N VAL A 179 9.22 -16.46 4.70
CA VAL A 179 8.35 -16.87 5.81
C VAL A 179 9.23 -16.87 7.05
N GLN A 180 9.01 -15.92 7.96
CA GLN A 180 9.75 -15.84 9.22
C GLN A 180 9.03 -16.67 10.30
N GLY A 181 9.75 -17.61 10.91
CA GLY A 181 9.22 -18.46 11.99
C GLY A 181 10.10 -19.68 12.23
N THR A 182 9.91 -20.35 13.36
CA THR A 182 10.62 -21.59 13.71
C THR A 182 9.99 -22.79 12.98
N THR A 183 10.19 -22.88 11.67
CA THR A 183 9.88 -24.10 10.94
C THR A 183 10.97 -25.12 11.20
N VAL A 184 10.65 -26.20 11.93
CA VAL A 184 11.56 -27.35 12.06
C VAL A 184 11.87 -27.87 10.66
N HIS A 185 13.14 -27.78 10.26
CA HIS A 185 13.63 -28.32 8.99
C HIS A 185 13.59 -29.86 9.02
N PRO A 186 13.36 -30.53 7.87
CA PRO A 186 13.23 -31.98 7.81
C PRO A 186 14.48 -32.80 8.15
N ASP A 187 15.60 -32.19 8.53
CA ASP A 187 16.83 -32.85 8.98
C ASP A 187 16.62 -33.99 10.02
N TYR A 188 15.47 -34.02 10.70
CA TYR A 188 15.05 -35.18 11.49
C TYR A 188 15.01 -36.49 10.71
N VAL A 189 14.80 -36.46 9.39
CA VAL A 189 14.80 -37.64 8.51
C VAL A 189 16.16 -38.32 8.57
N PHE A 190 17.23 -37.56 8.32
CA PHE A 190 18.60 -38.06 8.39
C PHE A 190 19.03 -38.40 9.82
N GLN A 191 18.70 -37.55 10.81
CA GLN A 191 19.01 -37.86 12.21
C GLN A 191 18.39 -39.19 12.62
N LYS A 192 17.10 -39.39 12.34
CA LYS A 192 16.41 -40.63 12.68
C LYS A 192 17.05 -41.84 12.01
N TYR A 193 17.41 -41.72 10.74
CA TYR A 193 18.00 -42.81 9.97
C TYR A 193 19.41 -43.18 10.46
N PHE A 194 20.30 -42.20 10.66
CA PHE A 194 21.70 -42.46 10.99
C PHE A 194 21.97 -42.60 12.50
N LEU A 195 21.20 -41.91 13.35
CA LEU A 195 21.38 -41.89 14.81
C LEU A 195 20.33 -42.73 15.56
N GLY A 196 19.26 -43.18 14.88
CA GLY A 196 18.15 -43.93 15.47
C GLY A 196 17.11 -43.08 16.21
N ASN A 197 17.41 -41.81 16.47
CA ASN A 197 16.52 -40.83 17.08
C ASN A 197 16.63 -39.46 16.39
N SER A 198 15.69 -38.56 16.65
CA SER A 198 15.83 -37.16 16.28
C SER A 198 15.24 -36.27 17.36
N VAL A 199 16.03 -35.32 17.86
CA VAL A 199 15.59 -34.30 18.82
C VAL A 199 14.70 -33.23 18.18
N LEU A 200 14.76 -33.11 16.84
CA LEU A 200 13.92 -32.19 16.07
C LEU A 200 12.49 -32.71 15.92
N LYS A 201 12.31 -34.03 15.85
CA LYS A 201 11.01 -34.70 15.75
C LYS A 201 11.11 -36.15 16.24
N GLU A 202 10.93 -36.35 17.55
CA GLU A 202 11.06 -37.67 18.18
C GLU A 202 10.08 -38.71 17.63
N SER A 203 8.87 -38.27 17.29
CA SER A 203 7.80 -39.11 16.74
C SER A 203 7.96 -39.44 15.26
N TYR A 204 9.03 -38.98 14.61
CA TYR A 204 9.28 -39.27 13.21
C TYR A 204 9.66 -40.74 13.00
N ASP A 205 9.05 -41.35 11.98
CA ASP A 205 9.18 -42.76 11.64
C ASP A 205 9.51 -42.89 10.15
N PHE A 206 10.73 -43.32 9.86
CA PHE A 206 11.19 -43.56 8.49
C PHE A 206 10.57 -44.86 7.96
N LYS A 207 9.72 -44.75 6.94
CA LYS A 207 8.95 -45.88 6.42
C LYS A 207 9.74 -46.65 5.38
N THR A 208 9.57 -47.96 5.38
CA THR A 208 10.10 -48.81 4.30
C THR A 208 9.31 -48.61 3.01
N LEU A 209 9.94 -48.87 1.86
CA LEU A 209 9.27 -48.83 0.55
C LEU A 209 8.03 -49.74 0.49
N ALA A 210 8.04 -50.89 1.17
CA ALA A 210 6.87 -51.78 1.24
C ALA A 210 5.69 -51.14 2.00
N GLN A 211 5.96 -50.44 3.10
CA GLN A 211 4.93 -49.70 3.83
C GLN A 211 4.40 -48.52 3.01
N ILE A 212 5.29 -47.81 2.30
CA ILE A 212 4.92 -46.70 1.41
C ILE A 212 4.04 -47.23 0.26
N GLU A 213 4.44 -48.31 -0.39
CA GLU A 213 3.66 -48.93 -1.48
C GLU A 213 2.27 -49.35 -1.00
N ALA A 214 2.17 -50.02 0.16
CA ALA A 214 0.89 -50.40 0.75
C ALA A 214 0.00 -49.18 1.03
N PHE A 215 0.57 -48.09 1.53
CA PHE A 215 -0.16 -46.85 1.77
C PHE A 215 -0.64 -46.21 0.46
N VAL A 216 0.25 -46.04 -0.52
CA VAL A 216 -0.07 -45.41 -1.81
C VAL A 216 -1.12 -46.22 -2.57
N LYS A 217 -1.05 -47.56 -2.55
CA LYS A 217 -2.09 -48.42 -3.15
C LYS A 217 -3.46 -48.22 -2.51
N LYS A 218 -3.52 -47.98 -1.21
CA LYS A 218 -4.76 -47.83 -0.46
C LYS A 218 -5.35 -46.42 -0.54
N TYR A 219 -4.49 -45.39 -0.49
CA TYR A 219 -4.91 -44.01 -0.29
C TYR A 219 -4.62 -43.07 -1.48
N HIS A 220 -3.84 -43.53 -2.47
CA HIS A 220 -3.51 -42.79 -3.71
C HIS A 220 -2.79 -41.46 -3.50
N HIS A 221 -2.12 -41.29 -2.36
CA HIS A 221 -1.20 -40.18 -2.08
C HIS A 221 -0.07 -40.66 -1.14
N LEU A 222 0.99 -39.87 -1.00
CA LEU A 222 2.13 -40.22 -0.15
C LEU A 222 1.80 -40.04 1.35
N PRO A 223 2.36 -40.89 2.24
CA PRO A 223 2.20 -40.71 3.69
C PRO A 223 2.62 -39.31 4.16
N GLY A 224 1.77 -38.63 4.93
CA GLY A 224 2.04 -37.29 5.45
C GLY A 224 1.76 -36.14 4.49
N ILE A 225 1.38 -36.42 3.23
CA ILE A 225 0.88 -35.42 2.29
C ILE A 225 -0.64 -35.43 2.33
N GLN A 226 -1.29 -34.27 2.38
CA GLN A 226 -2.74 -34.19 2.35
C GLN A 226 -3.29 -34.71 1.02
N SER A 227 -4.38 -35.46 1.09
CA SER A 227 -5.13 -35.90 -0.08
C SER A 227 -5.85 -34.73 -0.76
N SER A 228 -6.15 -34.88 -2.06
CA SER A 228 -6.95 -33.89 -2.78
C SER A 228 -8.32 -33.64 -2.15
N ALA A 229 -8.94 -34.66 -1.55
CA ALA A 229 -10.21 -34.54 -0.85
C ALA A 229 -10.10 -33.65 0.40
N GLU A 230 -9.04 -33.82 1.20
CA GLU A 230 -8.78 -32.99 2.37
C GLU A 230 -8.51 -31.53 1.99
N ILE A 231 -7.73 -31.30 0.94
CA ILE A 231 -7.44 -29.93 0.42
C ILE A 231 -8.74 -29.26 -0.05
N LYS A 232 -9.61 -30.02 -0.73
CA LYS A 232 -10.90 -29.49 -1.18
C LYS A 232 -11.83 -29.17 0.00
N ALA A 233 -11.82 -29.98 1.05
CA ALA A 233 -12.63 -29.77 2.24
C ALA A 233 -12.15 -28.57 3.07
N GLN A 234 -10.83 -28.36 3.20
CA GLN A 234 -10.27 -27.22 3.94
C GLN A 234 -10.36 -25.91 3.14
N GLY A 235 -10.44 -25.97 1.81
CA GLY A 235 -10.67 -24.82 0.93
C GLY A 235 -9.43 -23.99 0.59
N PHE A 236 -8.25 -24.38 1.10
CA PHE A 236 -6.97 -23.71 0.79
C PHE A 236 -5.83 -24.73 0.70
N TRP A 237 -4.68 -24.30 0.16
CA TRP A 237 -3.44 -25.07 0.12
C TRP A 237 -2.31 -24.23 0.74
N ASP A 238 -1.76 -24.69 1.86
CA ASP A 238 -0.65 -24.01 2.54
C ASP A 238 0.67 -24.35 1.82
N LEU A 239 1.16 -23.38 1.04
CA LEU A 239 2.41 -23.52 0.29
C LEU A 239 3.65 -23.65 1.19
N GLY A 240 3.66 -23.04 2.38
CA GLY A 240 4.78 -23.12 3.32
C GLY A 240 4.88 -24.51 3.92
N GLN A 241 3.75 -25.05 4.40
CA GLN A 241 3.69 -26.42 4.91
C GLN A 241 3.95 -27.46 3.81
N ALA A 242 3.44 -27.23 2.60
CA ALA A 242 3.70 -28.09 1.45
C ALA A 242 5.19 -28.11 1.05
N SER A 243 5.84 -26.95 1.01
CA SER A 243 7.27 -26.84 0.72
C SER A 243 8.12 -27.64 1.71
N LYS A 244 7.80 -27.52 3.01
CA LYS A 244 8.45 -28.33 4.06
C LYS A 244 8.23 -29.83 3.88
N LEU A 245 7.00 -30.26 3.62
CA LEU A 245 6.70 -31.68 3.42
C LEU A 245 7.38 -32.24 2.17
N ASN A 246 7.46 -31.46 1.09
CA ASN A 246 8.19 -31.85 -0.11
C ASN A 246 9.67 -32.11 0.21
N LEU A 247 10.29 -31.25 1.02
CA LEU A 247 11.68 -31.46 1.45
C LEU A 247 11.82 -32.74 2.30
N GLU A 248 10.90 -33.02 3.23
CA GLU A 248 10.87 -34.31 3.96
C GLU A 248 10.84 -35.50 2.99
N LYS A 249 10.02 -35.44 1.94
CA LYS A 249 9.91 -36.54 0.95
C LYS A 249 11.12 -36.66 0.04
N ILE A 250 11.77 -35.55 -0.28
CA ILE A 250 13.03 -35.56 -1.01
C ILE A 250 14.12 -36.25 -0.17
N GLU A 251 14.23 -35.92 1.11
CA GLU A 251 15.20 -36.56 2.02
C GLU A 251 14.93 -38.07 2.18
N GLU A 252 13.67 -38.46 2.36
CA GLU A 252 13.26 -39.88 2.38
C GLU A 252 13.64 -40.61 1.08
N LEU A 253 13.41 -39.99 -0.07
CA LEU A 253 13.74 -40.55 -1.38
C LEU A 253 15.26 -40.74 -1.54
N PHE A 254 16.07 -39.76 -1.10
CA PHE A 254 17.53 -39.88 -1.12
C PHE A 254 18.02 -41.05 -0.27
N LEU A 255 17.46 -41.24 0.93
CA LEU A 255 17.80 -42.38 1.77
C LEU A 255 17.49 -43.72 1.09
N HIS A 256 16.29 -43.87 0.54
CA HIS A 256 15.94 -45.08 -0.22
C HIS A 256 16.82 -45.29 -1.45
N THR A 257 17.21 -44.21 -2.13
CA THR A 257 18.12 -44.30 -3.28
C THR A 257 19.51 -44.77 -2.86
N ILE A 258 20.02 -44.28 -1.73
CA ILE A 258 21.29 -44.75 -1.15
C ILE A 258 21.21 -46.23 -0.74
N GLU A 259 20.10 -46.66 -0.14
CA GLU A 259 19.86 -48.08 0.18
C GLU A 259 19.83 -48.95 -1.08
N GLN A 260 19.18 -48.46 -2.15
CA GLN A 260 19.11 -49.15 -3.43
C GLN A 260 20.49 -49.28 -4.08
N GLU A 261 21.30 -48.21 -4.10
CA GLU A 261 22.65 -48.26 -4.67
C GLU A 261 23.54 -49.28 -3.94
N LYS A 262 23.49 -49.30 -2.60
CA LYS A 262 24.21 -50.31 -1.80
C LYS A 262 23.80 -51.73 -2.17
N LYS A 263 22.50 -51.97 -2.38
CA LYS A 263 21.99 -53.28 -2.79
C LYS A 263 22.42 -53.63 -4.21
N ILE A 264 22.43 -52.66 -5.12
CA ILE A 264 22.90 -52.84 -6.49
C ILE A 264 24.38 -53.22 -6.50
N ASP A 265 25.22 -52.55 -5.72
CA ASP A 265 26.65 -52.84 -5.64
C ASP A 265 26.92 -54.22 -5.02
N GLN A 266 26.16 -54.60 -4.00
CA GLN A 266 26.20 -55.96 -3.46
C GLN A 266 25.85 -57.00 -4.54
N LEU A 267 24.75 -56.79 -5.28
CA LEU A 267 24.33 -57.69 -6.36
C LEU A 267 25.37 -57.76 -7.49
N LYS A 268 26.05 -56.66 -7.82
CA LYS A 268 27.17 -56.66 -8.79
C LYS A 268 28.33 -57.49 -8.28
N TYR A 269 28.72 -57.32 -7.01
CA TYR A 269 29.80 -58.08 -6.40
C TYR A 269 29.49 -59.59 -6.39
N GLU A 270 28.30 -59.97 -5.95
CA GLU A 270 27.85 -61.37 -5.97
C GLU A 270 27.88 -61.93 -7.41
N ASN A 271 27.34 -61.21 -8.39
CA ASN A 271 27.40 -61.64 -9.79
C ASN A 271 28.83 -61.82 -10.32
N GLN A 272 29.76 -60.95 -9.94
CA GLN A 272 31.18 -61.10 -10.31
C GLN A 272 31.79 -62.34 -9.68
N SER A 273 31.49 -62.62 -8.40
CA SER A 273 31.95 -63.82 -7.70
C SER A 273 31.41 -65.10 -8.35
N LEU A 274 30.09 -65.16 -8.61
CA LEU A 274 29.46 -66.29 -9.29
C LEU A 274 30.03 -66.51 -10.70
N SER A 275 30.29 -65.43 -11.45
CA SER A 275 30.89 -65.50 -12.78
C SER A 275 32.31 -66.09 -12.74
N ALA A 276 33.12 -65.70 -11.75
CA ALA A 276 34.46 -66.25 -11.55
C ALA A 276 34.43 -67.75 -11.19
N GLU A 277 33.53 -68.16 -10.31
CA GLU A 277 33.36 -69.57 -9.94
C GLU A 277 32.92 -70.42 -11.14
N LEU A 278 31.98 -69.93 -11.95
CA LEU A 278 31.55 -70.61 -13.17
C LEU A 278 32.69 -70.76 -14.20
N GLN A 279 33.60 -69.78 -14.29
CA GLN A 279 34.79 -69.90 -15.15
C GLN A 279 35.76 -70.96 -14.64
N SER A 280 36.00 -71.02 -13.33
CA SER A 280 36.85 -72.06 -12.72
C SER A 280 36.28 -73.45 -12.98
N LEU A 281 34.99 -73.65 -12.70
CA LEU A 281 34.33 -74.95 -12.90
C LEU A 281 34.34 -75.38 -14.38
N ARG A 282 34.17 -74.43 -15.31
CA ARG A 282 34.31 -74.70 -16.74
C ARG A 282 35.71 -75.18 -17.10
N LYS A 283 36.75 -74.55 -16.55
CA LYS A 283 38.14 -74.95 -16.78
C LYS A 283 38.39 -76.36 -16.26
N ASP A 284 37.94 -76.66 -15.04
CA ASP A 284 38.08 -77.99 -14.44
C ASP A 284 37.38 -79.07 -15.29
N MET A 285 36.19 -78.77 -15.82
CA MET A 285 35.49 -79.67 -16.74
C MET A 285 36.25 -79.93 -18.04
N GLU A 286 36.90 -78.92 -18.62
CA GLU A 286 37.70 -79.08 -19.85
C GLU A 286 38.97 -79.91 -19.58
N GLU A 287 39.62 -79.71 -18.44
CA GLU A 287 40.77 -80.54 -18.02
C GLU A 287 40.36 -82.01 -17.83
N ILE A 288 39.22 -82.27 -17.16
CA ILE A 288 38.70 -83.63 -16.99
C ILE A 288 38.39 -84.27 -18.35
N LYS A 289 37.75 -83.56 -19.28
CA LYS A 289 37.49 -84.06 -20.63
C LYS A 289 38.77 -84.42 -21.38
N ALA A 290 39.80 -83.58 -21.28
CA ALA A 290 41.09 -83.83 -21.91
C ALA A 290 41.76 -85.10 -21.34
N LEU A 291 41.71 -85.29 -20.02
CA LEU A 291 42.23 -86.48 -19.35
C LEU A 291 41.50 -87.76 -19.76
N LEU A 292 40.17 -87.70 -19.95
CA LEU A 292 39.39 -88.85 -20.42
C LEU A 292 39.73 -89.22 -21.86
N LYS A 293 39.94 -88.23 -22.75
CA LYS A 293 40.24 -88.47 -24.17
C LYS A 293 41.63 -89.08 -24.42
N ASN A 294 42.57 -88.85 -23.52
CA ASN A 294 43.94 -89.40 -23.61
C ASN A 294 44.06 -90.83 -23.03
N LYS A 295 42.95 -91.41 -22.55
CA LYS A 295 42.93 -92.71 -21.84
C LYS A 295 42.43 -93.86 -22.71
N ASP A 296 41.96 -93.57 -23.92
CA ASP A 296 41.59 -94.52 -24.99
C ASP A 296 42.72 -94.59 -26.04
#